data_AF-A0A7J9G3V1-F1
#
_entry.id   AF-A0A7J9G3V1-F1
#
_cell.length_a   1.000
_cell.length_b   1.000
_cell.length_c   1.000
_cell.angle_alpha   90.00
_cell.angle_beta   90.00
_cell.angle_gamma   90.00
#
_symmetry.space_group_name_H-M   'P 1'
#
loop_
_entity.id
_entity.type
_entity.pdbx_description
1 polymer ?
#
loop_
_entity_poly.entity_id
_entity_poly.type
_entity_poly.pdbx_seq_one_letter_code
_entity_poly.pdbx_strand_id
1 'polypeptide(L)'
;MDTPEEERILFDHVTCHTSASVDGVTVPGALALDLIEQAEVEVERLDQLKASRMKEIAFKKQVELEEIFARAHIEIDPEAAREKIMALIDSGNVEPTELLADMDNQIAKAKEEVLSRKEILDRVEKWMSACEEESWLEDYNRVFLISPQHFSLRLL
;
A
#
# COMPACT_ATOMS: atom_id res chain seq x y z
N MET A 1 -8.77 -2.47 18.36
CA MET A 1 -10.15 -2.67 17.86
C MET A 1 -10.99 -1.57 18.47
N ASP A 2 -11.84 -0.90 17.69
CA ASP A 2 -12.70 0.17 18.20
C ASP A 2 -13.92 -0.45 18.92
N THR A 3 -13.65 -1.32 19.90
CA THR A 3 -14.68 -2.01 20.69
C THR A 3 -15.32 -0.99 21.63
N PRO A 4 -16.66 -0.91 21.70
CA PRO A 4 -17.37 0.01 22.59
C PRO A 4 -16.96 -0.16 24.06
N GLU A 5 -16.96 0.93 24.82
CA GLU A 5 -16.58 0.89 26.24
C GLU A 5 -17.52 -0.01 27.05
N GLU A 6 -18.80 -0.04 26.69
CA GLU A 6 -19.81 -0.90 27.32
C GLU A 6 -19.47 -2.39 27.19
N GLU A 7 -18.92 -2.82 26.05
CA GLU A 7 -18.47 -4.19 25.82
C GLU A 7 -17.17 -4.50 26.60
N ARG A 8 -16.31 -3.50 26.78
CA ARG A 8 -15.03 -3.65 27.49
C ARG A 8 -15.22 -3.79 29.00
N ILE A 9 -16.11 -2.97 29.58
CA ILE A 9 -16.39 -2.96 31.03
C ILE A 9 -16.88 -4.34 31.53
N LEU A 10 -17.58 -5.10 30.68
CA LEU A 10 -18.05 -6.45 31.02
C LEU A 10 -16.91 -7.40 31.42
N PHE A 11 -15.69 -7.17 30.93
CA PHE A 11 -14.52 -8.01 31.18
C PHE A 11 -13.48 -7.38 32.10
N ASP A 12 -13.73 -6.20 32.68
CA ASP A 12 -12.79 -5.50 33.58
C ASP A 12 -12.33 -6.37 34.75
N HIS A 13 -13.22 -7.22 35.26
CA HIS A 13 -12.95 -8.18 36.33
C HIS A 13 -11.97 -9.29 35.92
N VAL A 14 -11.85 -9.59 34.62
CA VAL A 14 -10.89 -10.55 34.07
C VAL A 14 -9.57 -9.84 33.77
N THR A 15 -9.62 -8.67 33.12
CA THR A 15 -8.42 -7.92 32.73
C THR A 15 -7.65 -7.35 33.92
N CYS A 16 -8.30 -7.01 35.04
CA CYS A 16 -7.60 -6.50 36.23
C CYS A 16 -6.58 -7.52 36.81
N HIS A 17 -6.77 -8.82 36.56
CA HIS A 17 -5.84 -9.86 37.00
C HIS A 17 -4.50 -9.89 36.26
N THR A 18 -4.42 -9.34 35.04
CA THR A 18 -3.14 -9.26 34.31
C THR A 18 -2.09 -8.39 35.00
N SER A 19 -2.53 -7.43 35.82
CA SER A 19 -1.64 -6.55 36.61
C SER A 19 -1.56 -6.95 38.09
N ALA A 20 -2.35 -7.94 38.53
CA ALA A 20 -2.40 -8.38 39.91
C ALA A 20 -1.23 -9.32 40.23
N SER A 21 -0.68 -9.22 41.45
CA SER A 21 0.23 -10.26 41.95
C SER A 21 -0.54 -11.54 42.22
N VAL A 22 0.14 -12.69 42.29
CA VAL A 22 -0.48 -13.99 42.62
C VAL A 22 -1.25 -13.92 43.96
N ASP A 23 -0.77 -13.12 44.92
CA ASP A 23 -1.41 -12.86 46.22
C ASP A 23 -2.64 -11.91 46.13
N GLY A 24 -2.82 -11.23 45.01
CA GLY A 24 -3.94 -10.33 44.72
C GLY A 24 -5.18 -11.03 44.16
N VAL A 25 -5.08 -12.31 43.76
CA VAL A 25 -6.20 -13.14 43.27
C VAL A 25 -6.84 -13.91 44.43
N THR A 26 -7.12 -13.22 45.53
CA THR A 26 -7.59 -13.83 46.79
C THR A 26 -9.09 -13.76 46.98
N VAL A 27 -9.82 -13.06 46.11
CA VAL A 27 -11.28 -12.98 46.17
C VAL A 27 -11.88 -14.34 45.78
N PRO A 28 -12.68 -14.97 46.65
CA PRO A 28 -13.37 -16.22 46.33
C PRO A 28 -14.21 -16.04 45.05
N GLY A 29 -14.01 -16.91 44.07
CA GLY A 29 -14.71 -16.85 42.78
C GLY A 29 -14.03 -16.02 41.68
N ALA A 30 -12.89 -15.38 41.95
CA ALA A 30 -12.14 -14.63 40.92
C ALA A 30 -11.66 -15.48 39.73
N LEU A 31 -11.52 -16.80 39.93
CA LEU A 31 -11.17 -17.78 38.90
C LEU A 31 -12.24 -18.88 38.83
N ALA A 32 -13.50 -18.52 39.04
CA ALA A 32 -14.59 -19.48 38.89
C ALA A 32 -14.65 -20.02 37.44
N LEU A 33 -15.04 -21.29 37.29
CA LEU A 33 -15.01 -21.99 36.00
C LEU A 33 -15.89 -21.30 34.94
N ASP A 34 -17.02 -20.74 35.35
CA ASP A 34 -17.93 -19.98 34.51
C ASP A 34 -17.30 -18.69 33.95
N LEU A 35 -16.48 -18.00 34.76
CA LEU A 35 -15.75 -16.81 34.30
C LEU A 35 -14.65 -17.15 33.30
N ILE A 36 -13.98 -18.29 33.50
CA ILE A 36 -12.95 -18.78 32.56
C ILE A 36 -13.62 -19.17 31.24
N GLU A 37 -14.71 -19.92 31.27
CA GLU A 37 -15.49 -20.29 30.08
C GLU A 37 -16.00 -19.04 29.33
N GLN A 38 -16.51 -18.04 30.06
CA GLN A 38 -16.93 -16.78 29.46
C GLN A 38 -15.76 -16.03 28.78
N ALA A 39 -14.58 -16.02 29.40
CA ALA A 39 -13.39 -15.38 28.83
C ALA A 39 -12.88 -16.11 27.59
N GLU A 40 -12.89 -17.45 27.57
CA GLU A 40 -12.50 -18.25 26.40
C GLU A 40 -13.42 -17.97 25.20
N VAL A 41 -14.74 -17.96 25.42
CA VAL A 41 -15.72 -17.63 24.37
C VAL A 41 -15.51 -16.21 23.84
N GLU A 42 -15.22 -15.24 24.71
CA GLU A 42 -14.97 -13.87 24.26
C GLU A 42 -13.66 -13.74 23.48
N VAL A 43 -12.60 -14.45 23.88
CA VAL A 43 -11.35 -14.47 23.11
C VAL A 43 -11.60 -15.01 21.71
N GLU A 44 -12.34 -16.11 21.57
CA GLU A 44 -12.66 -16.67 20.25
C GLU A 44 -13.51 -15.72 19.41
N ARG A 45 -14.48 -15.03 20.02
CA ARG A 45 -15.27 -13.98 19.35
C ARG A 45 -14.39 -12.84 18.86
N LEU A 46 -13.44 -12.39 19.69
CA LEU A 46 -12.51 -11.31 19.35
C LEU A 46 -11.52 -11.72 18.26
N ASP A 47 -11.08 -12.97 18.24
CA ASP A 47 -10.22 -13.50 17.17
C ASP A 47 -10.95 -13.52 15.83
N GLN A 48 -12.22 -13.95 15.81
CA GLN A 48 -13.08 -13.87 14.61
C GLN A 48 -13.29 -12.42 14.15
N LEU A 49 -13.51 -11.50 15.09
CA LEU A 49 -13.65 -10.07 14.79
C LEU A 49 -12.36 -9.47 14.24
N LYS A 50 -11.20 -9.83 14.81
CA LYS A 50 -9.85 -9.43 14.38
C LYS A 50 -9.57 -9.93 12.97
N ALA A 51 -9.86 -11.20 12.67
CA ALA A 51 -9.71 -11.77 11.33
C ALA A 51 -10.63 -11.07 10.32
N SER A 52 -11.90 -10.83 10.67
CA SER A 52 -12.87 -10.15 9.81
C SER A 52 -12.45 -8.71 9.50
N ARG A 53 -11.99 -7.97 10.51
CA ARG A 53 -11.48 -6.61 10.34
C ARG A 53 -10.20 -6.57 9.52
N MET A 54 -9.30 -7.55 9.72
CA MET A 54 -8.09 -7.66 8.91
C MET A 54 -8.41 -7.92 7.44
N LYS A 55 -9.36 -8.81 7.11
CA LYS A 55 -9.83 -9.05 5.73
C LYS A 55 -10.34 -7.77 5.08
N GLU A 56 -11.16 -7.01 5.79
CA GLU A 56 -11.70 -5.74 5.30
C GLU A 56 -10.59 -4.75 4.91
N ILE A 57 -9.59 -4.57 5.79
CA ILE A 57 -8.48 -3.65 5.54
C ILE A 57 -7.58 -4.17 4.41
N ALA A 58 -7.26 -5.46 4.41
CA ALA A 58 -6.46 -6.09 3.37
C ALA A 58 -7.11 -5.93 1.99
N PHE A 59 -8.43 -6.15 1.87
CA PHE A 59 -9.12 -5.96 0.59
C PHE A 59 -9.14 -4.50 0.13
N LYS A 60 -9.24 -3.53 1.05
CA LYS A 60 -9.12 -2.10 0.68
C LYS A 60 -7.74 -1.79 0.10
N LYS A 61 -6.67 -2.30 0.72
CA LYS A 61 -5.30 -2.15 0.23
C LYS A 61 -5.08 -2.88 -1.10
N GLN A 62 -5.66 -4.06 -1.26
CA GLN A 62 -5.59 -4.84 -2.50
C GLN A 62 -6.26 -4.09 -3.67
N VAL A 63 -7.42 -3.46 -3.43
CA VAL A 63 -8.07 -2.59 -4.44
C VAL A 63 -7.19 -1.39 -4.81
N GLU A 64 -6.56 -0.73 -3.83
CA GLU A 64 -5.64 0.37 -4.12
C GLU A 64 -4.46 -0.10 -5.00
N LEU A 65 -3.90 -1.26 -4.70
CA LEU A 65 -2.82 -1.85 -5.48
C LEU A 65 -3.27 -2.20 -6.91
N GLU A 66 -4.47 -2.77 -7.06
CA GLU A 66 -5.11 -3.05 -8.35
C GLU A 66 -5.28 -1.78 -9.20
N GLU A 67 -5.73 -0.68 -8.60
CA GLU A 67 -5.88 0.61 -9.28
C GLU A 67 -4.55 1.18 -9.77
N ILE A 68 -3.49 1.04 -8.98
CA ILE A 68 -2.14 1.49 -9.36
C ILE A 68 -1.63 0.66 -10.54
N PHE A 69 -1.77 -0.67 -10.47
CA PHE A 69 -1.34 -1.56 -11.56
C PHE A 69 -2.14 -1.32 -12.84
N ALA A 70 -3.45 -1.08 -12.76
CA ALA A 70 -4.26 -0.73 -13.90
C ALA A 70 -3.76 0.56 -14.58
N ARG A 71 -3.44 1.61 -13.81
CA ARG A 71 -2.85 2.86 -14.35
C ARG A 71 -1.46 2.63 -14.95
N ALA A 72 -0.69 1.70 -14.38
CA ALA A 72 0.61 1.30 -14.87
C ALA A 72 0.55 0.36 -16.10
N HIS A 73 -0.65 -0.03 -16.54
CA HIS A 73 -0.87 -1.04 -17.58
C HIS A 73 -0.20 -2.38 -17.27
N ILE A 74 -0.16 -2.75 -15.99
CA ILE A 74 0.35 -4.03 -15.50
C ILE A 74 -0.86 -4.96 -15.29
N GLU A 75 -0.84 -6.12 -15.93
CA GLU A 75 -1.87 -7.15 -15.78
C GLU A 75 -1.63 -7.97 -14.52
N ILE A 76 -2.70 -8.18 -13.75
CA ILE A 76 -2.71 -8.96 -12.51
C ILE A 76 -3.96 -9.83 -12.47
N ASP A 77 -3.90 -10.92 -11.70
CA ASP A 77 -5.06 -11.74 -11.39
C ASP A 77 -5.64 -11.31 -10.02
N PRO A 78 -6.75 -10.54 -10.01
CA PRO A 78 -7.33 -10.03 -8.77
C PRO A 78 -7.93 -11.15 -7.91
N GLU A 79 -8.45 -12.21 -8.53
CA GLU A 79 -9.07 -13.32 -7.80
C GLU A 79 -8.00 -14.14 -7.09
N ALA A 80 -6.91 -14.50 -7.78
CA ALA A 80 -5.80 -15.21 -7.16
C ALA A 80 -5.14 -14.40 -6.03
N ALA A 81 -5.05 -13.07 -6.18
CA ALA A 81 -4.53 -12.20 -5.12
C ALA A 81 -5.44 -12.19 -3.88
N ARG A 82 -6.76 -12.12 -4.08
CA ARG A 82 -7.76 -12.15 -3.01
C ARG A 82 -7.80 -13.50 -2.30
N GLU A 83 -7.75 -14.60 -3.04
CA GLU A 83 -7.67 -15.96 -2.49
C GLU A 83 -6.41 -16.13 -1.63
N LYS A 84 -5.26 -15.62 -2.09
CA LYS A 84 -4.02 -15.66 -1.32
C LYS A 84 -4.13 -14.88 0.00
N ILE A 85 -4.74 -13.70 0.00
CA ILE A 85 -5.00 -12.91 1.20
C ILE A 85 -5.90 -13.70 2.17
N MET A 86 -6.99 -14.27 1.68
CA MET A 86 -7.90 -15.08 2.49
C MET A 86 -7.18 -16.27 3.13
N ALA A 87 -6.43 -17.04 2.34
CA ALA A 87 -5.70 -18.21 2.82
C ALA A 87 -4.68 -17.85 3.91
N LEU A 88 -3.96 -16.74 3.76
CA LEU A 88 -3.02 -16.27 4.78
C LEU A 88 -3.74 -15.91 6.09
N ILE A 89 -4.85 -15.19 6.01
CA ILE A 89 -5.62 -14.78 7.18
C ILE A 89 -6.26 -15.98 7.89
N ASP A 90 -6.90 -16.87 7.13
CA ASP A 90 -7.61 -18.03 7.67
C ASP A 90 -6.65 -19.09 8.24
N SER A 91 -5.40 -19.11 7.80
CA SER A 91 -4.37 -19.97 8.40
C SER A 91 -3.95 -19.55 9.82
N GLY A 92 -4.26 -18.30 10.23
CA GLY A 92 -3.83 -17.74 11.52
C GLY A 92 -2.32 -17.62 11.71
N ASN A 93 -1.52 -17.91 10.68
CA ASN A 93 -0.06 -18.04 10.79
C ASN A 93 0.69 -16.72 10.54
N VAL A 94 -0.02 -15.64 10.24
CA VAL A 94 0.57 -14.32 9.98
C VAL A 94 -0.02 -13.30 10.93
N GLU A 95 0.84 -12.53 11.58
CA GLU A 95 0.41 -11.42 12.42
C GLU A 95 -0.23 -10.32 11.56
N PRO A 96 -1.39 -9.76 11.95
CA PRO A 96 -2.08 -8.77 11.12
C PRO A 96 -1.26 -7.53 10.82
N THR A 97 -0.48 -7.07 11.79
CA THR A 97 0.36 -5.89 11.61
C THR A 97 1.43 -6.14 10.55
N GLU A 98 1.98 -7.35 10.49
CA GLU A 98 2.99 -7.75 9.51
C GLU A 98 2.38 -7.82 8.10
N LEU A 99 1.24 -8.51 7.95
CA LEU A 99 0.54 -8.60 6.66
C LEU A 99 0.20 -7.22 6.11
N LEU A 100 -0.41 -6.36 6.94
CA LEU A 100 -0.83 -5.03 6.50
C LEU A 100 0.36 -4.13 6.17
N ALA A 101 1.47 -4.25 6.91
CA ALA A 101 2.71 -3.52 6.61
C ALA A 101 3.35 -3.99 5.29
N ASP A 102 3.34 -5.29 5.01
CA ASP A 102 3.81 -5.83 3.73
C ASP A 102 2.99 -5.28 2.56
N MET A 103 1.66 -5.26 2.69
CA MET A 103 0.78 -4.66 1.68
C MET A 103 1.06 -3.17 1.48
N ASP A 104 1.30 -2.41 2.56
CA ASP A 104 1.69 -1.00 2.47
C ASP A 104 3.02 -0.81 1.73
N ASN A 105 3.99 -1.69 1.97
CA ASN A 105 5.26 -1.68 1.24
C ASN A 105 5.06 -1.99 -0.26
N GLN A 106 4.19 -2.95 -0.60
CA GLN A 106 3.86 -3.26 -2.00
C GLN A 106 3.22 -2.05 -2.70
N ILE A 107 2.27 -1.38 -2.04
CA ILE A 107 1.64 -0.15 -2.56
C ILE A 107 2.68 0.95 -2.76
N ALA A 108 3.54 1.20 -1.77
CA ALA A 108 4.59 2.22 -1.85
C ALA A 108 5.53 1.97 -3.04
N LYS A 109 5.97 0.71 -3.20
CA LYS A 109 6.83 0.30 -4.31
C LYS A 109 6.15 0.46 -5.66
N ALA A 110 4.87 0.08 -5.78
CA ALA A 110 4.11 0.26 -7.02
C ALA A 110 3.98 1.74 -7.40
N LYS A 111 3.76 2.64 -6.42
CA LYS A 111 3.73 4.09 -6.65
C LYS A 111 5.08 4.62 -7.12
N GLU A 112 6.17 4.18 -6.48
CA GLU A 112 7.53 4.58 -6.86
C GLU A 112 7.88 4.16 -8.29
N GLU A 113 7.53 2.93 -8.68
CA GLU A 113 7.79 2.43 -10.02
C GLU A 113 7.05 3.25 -11.10
N VAL A 114 5.78 3.60 -10.85
CA VAL A 114 4.99 4.45 -11.75
C VAL A 114 5.63 5.83 -11.90
N LEU A 115 6.08 6.44 -10.79
CA LEU A 115 6.75 7.74 -10.81
C LEU A 115 8.08 7.66 -11.59
N SER A 116 8.89 6.64 -11.32
CA SER A 116 10.17 6.43 -12.01
C SER A 116 9.99 6.28 -13.53
N ARG A 117 9.01 5.48 -13.97
CA ARG A 117 8.70 5.32 -15.40
C ARG A 117 8.30 6.65 -16.05
N LYS A 118 7.48 7.45 -15.37
CA LYS A 118 7.10 8.78 -15.85
C LYS A 118 8.32 9.69 -15.99
N GLU A 119 9.19 9.76 -14.99
CA GLU A 119 10.39 10.59 -15.06
C GLU A 119 11.31 10.21 -16.22
N ILE A 120 11.43 8.92 -16.54
CA ILE A 120 12.19 8.44 -17.69
C ILE A 120 11.55 8.94 -19.00
N LEU A 121 10.23 8.78 -19.16
CA LEU A 121 9.52 9.25 -20.36
C LEU A 121 9.68 10.76 -20.55
N ASP A 122 9.54 11.56 -19.49
CA ASP A 122 9.72 13.01 -19.55
C ASP A 122 11.14 13.40 -19.97
N ARG A 123 12.16 12.63 -19.56
CA ARG A 123 13.56 12.85 -19.97
C ARG A 123 13.79 12.48 -21.44
N VAL A 124 13.18 11.38 -21.90
CA VAL A 124 13.26 10.94 -23.30
C VAL A 124 12.59 11.97 -24.22
N GLU A 125 11.41 12.48 -23.86
CA GLU A 125 10.71 13.51 -24.63
C GLU A 125 11.55 14.79 -24.77
N LYS A 126 12.13 15.28 -23.67
CA LYS A 126 13.03 16.44 -23.71
C LYS A 126 14.25 16.21 -24.61
N TRP A 127 14.81 15.01 -24.57
CA TRP A 127 15.96 14.67 -25.42
C TRP A 127 15.57 14.63 -26.90
N MET A 128 14.40 14.07 -27.24
CA MET A 128 13.89 14.09 -28.62
C MET A 128 13.70 15.52 -29.13
N SER A 129 13.05 16.40 -28.34
CA SER A 129 12.87 17.80 -28.74
C SER A 129 14.20 18.54 -28.92
N ALA A 130 15.20 18.28 -28.07
CA ALA A 130 16.53 18.89 -28.22
C ALA A 130 17.23 18.42 -29.51
N CYS A 131 17.12 17.14 -29.88
CA CYS A 131 17.66 16.63 -31.14
C CYS A 131 16.95 17.23 -32.37
N GLU A 132 15.63 17.42 -32.30
CA GLU A 132 14.86 18.08 -33.36
C GLU A 132 15.30 19.54 -33.53
N GLU A 133 15.48 20.27 -32.44
CA GLU A 133 15.96 21.66 -32.47
C GLU A 133 17.40 21.76 -33.02
N GLU A 134 18.30 20.86 -32.61
CA GLU A 134 19.67 20.80 -33.14
C GLU A 134 19.67 20.57 -34.66
N SER A 135 18.89 19.60 -35.15
CA SER A 135 18.74 19.36 -36.60
C SER A 135 18.20 20.59 -37.33
N TRP A 136 17.21 21.27 -36.76
CA TRP A 136 16.66 22.51 -37.31
C TRP A 136 17.72 23.62 -37.41
N LEU A 137 18.55 23.79 -36.37
CA LEU A 137 19.63 24.77 -36.34
C LEU A 137 20.75 24.43 -37.34
N GLU A 138 21.10 23.15 -37.48
CA GLU A 138 22.06 22.69 -38.49
C GLU A 138 21.60 23.00 -39.91
N ASP A 139 20.34 22.69 -40.24
CA ASP A 139 19.77 22.97 -41.55
C ASP A 139 19.71 24.48 -41.83
N TYR A 140 19.31 25.29 -40.85
CA TYR A 140 19.34 26.74 -40.95
C TYR A 140 20.75 27.27 -41.25
N ASN A 141 21.77 26.76 -40.53
CA ASN A 141 23.16 27.16 -40.75
C ASN A 141 23.69 26.71 -42.12
N ARG A 142 23.30 25.54 -42.62
CA ARG A 142 23.66 25.09 -43.98
C ARG A 142 23.11 26.03 -45.05
N VAL A 143 21.87 26.49 -44.94
CA VAL A 143 21.27 27.44 -45.90
C VAL A 143 22.00 28.79 -45.89
N PHE A 144 22.42 29.25 -44.70
CA PHE A 144 23.19 30.50 -44.56
C PHE A 144 24.62 30.40 -45.10
N LEU A 145 25.30 29.28 -44.91
CA LEU A 145 26.70 29.08 -45.37
C LEU A 145 26.83 28.82 -46.88
N ILE A 146 25.76 28.36 -47.56
CA ILE A 146 25.74 28.13 -49.02
C ILE A 146 25.34 29.40 -49.80
N SER A 147 24.89 30.46 -49.11
CA SER A 147 24.50 31.74 -49.72
C SER A 147 25.55 32.89 -49.69
N PRO A 148 26.87 32.72 -49.94
CA PRO A 148 27.77 33.88 -50.04
C PRO A 148 27.61 34.71 -51.33
N GLN A 149 26.97 34.20 -52.38
CA GLN A 149 27.17 34.75 -53.74
C GLN A 149 26.13 35.76 -54.25
N HIS A 150 25.11 36.13 -53.48
CA HIS A 150 24.03 36.99 -54.01
C HIS A 150 23.95 38.42 -53.48
N PHE A 151 24.97 38.91 -52.76
CA PHE A 151 24.98 40.28 -52.20
C PHE A 151 25.93 41.28 -52.88
N SER A 152 26.56 40.94 -54.02
CA SER A 152 27.52 41.84 -54.70
C SER A 152 27.15 42.23 -56.14
N LEU A 153 25.86 42.34 -56.47
CA LEU A 153 25.41 42.83 -57.80
C LEU A 153 24.24 43.82 -57.75
N ARG A 154 24.13 44.62 -56.68
CA ARG A 154 23.19 45.75 -56.61
C ARG A 154 23.85 47.04 -56.14
N LEU A 155 25.00 47.35 -56.72
CA LEU A 155 25.60 48.69 -56.72
C LEU A 155 26.41 48.82 -58.01
N LEU A 156 25.70 49.02 -59.13
CA LEU A 156 26.14 49.68 -60.36
C LEU A 156 24.89 50.04 -61.16
#